data_AF-A0A5S9M5B8-F1
#
_entry.id   AF-A0A5S9M5B8-F1
#
_cell.length_a   1.000
_cell.length_b   1.000
_cell.length_c   1.000
_cell.angle_alpha   90.00
_cell.angle_beta   90.00
_cell.angle_gamma   90.00
#
_symmetry.space_group_name_H-M   'P 1'
#
loop_
_entity.id
_entity.type
_entity.pdbx_description
1 polymer ?
#
loop_
_entity_poly.entity_id
_entity_poly.type
_entity_poly.pdbx_seq_one_letter_code
_entity_poly.pdbx_strand_id
1 'polypeptide(L)'
;MSRIYYKKGNNMKIKFIFLFLFIIFTIVFIYIPKNDHNIKIAVIDSGIDVNHVDVSVIKRFDNKQTVMDSFGHGSAIAEIINKKNNENIDFYDGNILDENGNTSVETLIKALDWCIENKVNLINMSFGLSENNVKNLKKN
;
A
#
# COMPACT_ATOMS: atom_id res chain seq x y z
N MET A 1 59.04 -0.15 50.92
CA MET A 1 57.82 0.56 50.48
C MET A 1 57.82 0.59 48.95
N SER A 2 57.25 -0.42 48.31
CA SER A 2 57.29 -0.57 46.85
C SER A 2 56.18 0.24 46.18
N ARG A 3 56.57 1.16 45.31
CA ARG A 3 55.67 2.06 44.55
C ARG A 3 55.28 1.37 43.25
N ILE A 4 53.99 1.07 43.07
CA ILE A 4 53.45 0.42 41.88
C ILE A 4 53.16 1.51 40.83
N TYR A 5 53.80 1.43 39.67
CA TYR A 5 53.56 2.34 38.55
C TYR A 5 52.34 1.86 37.75
N TYR A 6 51.26 2.65 37.77
CA TYR A 6 50.09 2.41 36.91
C TYR A 6 50.45 2.84 35.47
N LYS A 7 50.62 1.87 34.57
CA LYS A 7 50.96 2.13 33.16
C LYS A 7 49.71 2.60 32.42
N LYS A 8 49.57 3.92 32.26
CA LYS A 8 48.53 4.59 31.45
C LYS A 8 48.78 4.31 29.96
N GLY A 9 48.40 3.12 29.50
CA GLY A 9 48.55 2.69 28.11
C GLY A 9 47.21 2.23 27.52
N ASN A 10 46.96 2.60 26.26
CA ASN A 10 45.90 2.13 25.35
C ASN A 10 44.56 2.87 25.26
N ASN A 11 44.23 3.83 26.15
CA ASN A 11 42.94 4.53 26.07
C ASN A 11 42.71 5.30 24.76
N MET A 12 43.77 5.85 24.12
CA MET A 12 43.61 6.56 22.85
C MET A 12 43.29 5.63 21.67
N LYS A 13 43.99 4.50 21.54
CA LYS A 13 43.74 3.54 20.45
C LYS A 13 42.34 2.94 20.55
N ILE A 14 41.90 2.65 21.78
CA ILE A 14 40.55 2.15 22.07
C ILE A 14 39.49 3.18 21.68
N LYS A 15 39.69 4.46 22.01
CA LYS A 15 38.79 5.54 21.56
C LYS A 15 38.71 5.67 20.03
N PHE A 16 39.82 5.49 19.32
CA PHE A 16 39.82 5.49 17.85
C PHE A 16 39.05 4.31 17.25
N ILE A 17 39.15 3.13 17.85
CA ILE A 17 38.37 1.96 17.43
C ILE A 17 36.87 2.21 17.63
N PHE A 18 36.46 2.74 18.78
CA PHE A 18 35.05 3.09 19.02
C PHE A 18 34.55 4.20 18.09
N LEU A 19 35.38 5.20 17.79
CA LEU A 19 35.04 6.26 16.84
C LEU A 19 34.84 5.69 15.43
N PHE A 20 35.73 4.79 15.00
CA PHE A 20 35.64 4.14 13.69
C PHE A 20 34.41 3.22 13.58
N LEU A 21 34.12 2.44 14.62
CA LEU A 21 32.91 1.61 14.71
C LEU A 21 31.64 2.46 14.70
N PHE A 22 31.63 3.59 15.39
CA PHE A 22 30.49 4.52 15.39
C PHE A 22 30.27 5.12 14.00
N ILE A 23 31.34 5.54 13.31
CA ILE A 23 31.26 6.05 11.94
C ILE A 23 30.72 4.97 10.99
N ILE A 24 31.24 3.74 11.05
CA ILE A 24 30.73 2.62 10.25
C ILE A 24 29.26 2.36 10.55
N PHE A 25 28.88 2.31 11.83
CA PHE A 25 27.49 2.09 12.23
C PHE A 25 26.57 3.19 11.70
N THR A 26 27.01 4.46 11.73
CA THR A 26 26.23 5.59 11.22
C THR A 26 26.11 5.53 9.70
N ILE A 27 27.19 5.20 8.98
CA ILE A 27 27.18 5.02 7.52
C ILE A 27 26.24 3.88 7.14
N VAL A 28 26.32 2.75 7.84
CA VAL A 28 25.41 1.61 7.62
C VAL A 28 23.97 2.03 7.89
N PHE A 29 23.69 2.74 8.98
CA PHE A 29 22.34 3.19 9.30
C PHE A 29 21.76 4.17 8.26
N ILE A 30 22.61 5.03 7.68
CA ILE A 30 22.24 5.95 6.59
C ILE A 30 22.00 5.17 5.28
N TYR A 31 22.76 4.10 5.02
CA TYR A 31 22.69 3.31 3.79
C TYR A 31 21.77 2.09 3.86
N ILE A 32 21.18 1.76 5.01
CA ILE A 32 20.10 0.77 5.07
C ILE A 32 18.91 1.38 4.32
N PRO A 33 18.50 0.80 3.18
CA PRO A 33 17.32 1.28 2.49
C PRO A 33 16.12 1.16 3.44
N LYS A 34 15.43 2.27 3.68
CA LYS A 34 14.08 2.20 4.22
C LYS A 34 13.26 1.38 3.24
N ASN A 35 12.71 0.26 3.70
CA ASN A 35 11.72 -0.47 2.92
C ASN A 35 10.43 0.36 2.92
N ASP A 36 10.34 1.31 2.00
CA ASP A 36 9.12 2.07 1.68
C ASP A 36 8.18 1.19 0.83
N HIS A 37 7.78 0.05 1.38
CA HIS A 37 6.73 -0.76 0.76
C HIS A 37 5.39 -0.14 1.15
N ASN A 38 4.92 0.82 0.36
CA ASN A 38 3.53 1.26 0.42
C ASN A 38 2.60 0.06 0.34
N ILE A 39 1.57 0.06 1.18
CA ILE A 39 0.54 -0.96 1.17
C ILE A 39 -0.39 -0.65 0.00
N LYS A 40 -0.43 -1.54 -0.98
CA LYS A 40 -1.31 -1.43 -2.13
C LYS A 40 -2.71 -1.90 -1.76
N ILE A 41 -3.69 -1.02 -1.86
CA ILE A 41 -5.09 -1.33 -1.53
C ILE A 41 -5.93 -1.12 -2.78
N ALA A 42 -6.62 -2.16 -3.25
CA ALA A 42 -7.63 -2.04 -4.29
C ALA A 42 -9.00 -1.80 -3.67
N VAL A 43 -9.70 -0.77 -4.14
CA VAL A 43 -11.11 -0.54 -3.85
C VAL A 43 -11.90 -0.92 -5.10
N ILE A 44 -12.59 -2.06 -5.05
CA ILE A 44 -13.44 -2.54 -6.14
C ILE A 44 -14.86 -2.06 -5.84
N ASP A 45 -15.30 -1.00 -6.52
CA ASP A 45 -16.53 -0.27 -6.20
C ASP A 45 -17.00 0.61 -7.38
N SER A 46 -17.70 1.72 -7.12
CA SER A 46 -18.19 2.72 -8.09
C SER A 46 -17.13 3.72 -8.60
N GLY A 47 -15.91 3.65 -8.07
CA GLY A 47 -14.79 4.52 -8.43
C GLY A 47 -14.25 5.33 -7.27
N ILE A 48 -13.13 6.04 -7.50
CA ILE A 48 -12.56 7.00 -6.55
C ILE A 48 -12.37 8.35 -7.23
N ASP A 49 -13.12 9.36 -6.77
CA ASP A 49 -12.98 10.74 -7.24
C ASP A 49 -11.96 11.52 -6.39
N VAL A 50 -10.73 11.55 -6.89
CA VAL A 50 -9.60 12.25 -6.26
C VAL A 50 -9.75 13.78 -6.22
N ASN A 51 -10.78 14.36 -6.85
CA ASN A 51 -11.08 15.78 -6.69
C ASN A 51 -11.92 16.06 -5.43
N HIS A 52 -12.60 15.03 -4.90
CA HIS A 52 -13.49 15.13 -3.74
C HIS A 52 -12.91 14.47 -2.49
N VAL A 53 -11.92 13.58 -2.63
CA VAL A 53 -11.23 12.92 -1.51
C VAL A 53 -9.71 13.09 -1.60
N ASP A 54 -9.07 13.28 -0.44
CA ASP A 54 -7.62 13.44 -0.32
C ASP A 54 -6.92 12.07 -0.34
N VAL A 55 -6.90 11.43 -1.50
CA VAL A 55 -6.23 10.13 -1.73
C VAL A 55 -5.50 10.13 -3.06
N SER A 56 -4.38 9.38 -3.14
CA SER A 56 -3.64 9.17 -4.39
C SER A 56 -3.98 7.82 -5.00
N VAL A 57 -4.48 7.83 -6.24
CA VAL A 57 -4.77 6.62 -7.03
C VAL A 57 -3.62 6.35 -7.99
N ILE A 58 -2.94 5.22 -7.80
CA ILE A 58 -1.79 4.79 -8.61
C ILE A 58 -2.22 4.20 -9.95
N LYS A 59 -3.32 3.44 -9.95
CA LYS A 59 -3.80 2.76 -11.15
C LYS A 59 -5.31 2.56 -11.12
N ARG A 60 -5.93 2.61 -12.31
CA ARG A 60 -7.36 2.35 -12.53
C ARG A 60 -7.56 1.08 -13.34
N PHE A 61 -8.58 0.31 -12.96
CA PHE A 61 -9.03 -0.85 -13.74
C PHE A 61 -9.53 -0.41 -15.12
N ASP A 62 -9.23 -1.20 -16.15
CA ASP A 62 -9.59 -0.96 -17.56
C ASP A 62 -9.14 0.40 -18.15
N ASN A 63 -8.15 1.06 -17.53
CA ASN A 63 -7.65 2.38 -17.92
C ASN A 63 -8.76 3.44 -18.11
N LYS A 64 -9.91 3.30 -17.43
CA LYS A 64 -10.96 4.31 -17.45
C LYS A 64 -10.36 5.66 -17.05
N GLN A 65 -10.39 6.63 -17.97
CA GLN A 65 -9.89 7.98 -17.72
C GLN A 65 -10.83 8.75 -16.78
N THR A 66 -12.09 8.32 -16.67
CA THR A 66 -13.10 9.01 -15.88
C THR A 66 -12.84 8.84 -14.39
N VAL A 67 -12.57 9.98 -13.76
CA VAL A 67 -12.31 10.16 -12.32
C VAL A 67 -13.60 10.22 -11.51
N MET A 68 -14.77 10.24 -12.15
CA MET A 68 -16.03 10.42 -11.45
C MET A 68 -16.52 9.12 -10.82
N ASP A 69 -16.70 9.17 -9.50
CA ASP A 69 -17.50 8.22 -8.74
C ASP A 69 -18.95 8.73 -8.70
N SER A 70 -19.80 8.19 -9.58
CA SER A 70 -21.19 8.65 -9.72
C SER A 70 -22.06 8.41 -8.48
N PHE A 71 -21.63 7.53 -7.56
CA PHE A 71 -22.36 7.21 -6.33
C PHE A 71 -21.76 7.85 -5.08
N GLY A 72 -20.49 8.26 -5.15
CA GLY A 72 -19.71 8.71 -4.00
C GLY A 72 -19.33 7.60 -3.01
N HIS A 73 -19.77 6.35 -3.25
CA HIS A 73 -19.59 5.23 -2.32
C HIS A 73 -18.13 4.79 -2.27
N GLY A 74 -17.50 4.52 -3.42
CA GLY A 74 -16.09 4.15 -3.49
C GLY A 74 -15.16 5.24 -2.95
N SER A 75 -15.49 6.51 -3.19
CA SER A 75 -14.76 7.67 -2.64
C SER A 75 -14.87 7.73 -1.11
N ALA A 76 -16.07 7.58 -0.55
CA ALA A 76 -16.27 7.54 0.91
C ALA A 76 -15.52 6.37 1.56
N ILE A 77 -15.49 5.20 0.90
CA ILE A 77 -14.70 4.05 1.37
C ILE A 77 -13.20 4.37 1.34
N ALA A 78 -12.69 4.97 0.25
CA ALA A 78 -11.29 5.35 0.14
C ALA A 78 -10.91 6.37 1.23
N GLU A 79 -11.78 7.33 1.53
CA GLU A 79 -11.60 8.30 2.62
C GLU A 79 -11.57 7.64 4.00
N ILE A 80 -12.46 6.67 4.26
CA ILE A 80 -12.45 5.89 5.51
C ILE A 80 -11.15 5.12 5.67
N ILE A 81 -10.68 4.48 4.60
CA ILE A 81 -9.38 3.77 4.59
C ILE A 81 -8.24 4.76 4.85
N ASN A 82 -8.30 5.96 4.26
CA ASN A 82 -7.27 6.99 4.40
C ASN A 82 -7.47 7.93 5.61
N LYS A 83 -8.39 7.65 6.54
CA LYS A 83 -8.82 8.59 7.61
C LYS A 83 -7.70 9.20 8.48
N LYS A 84 -6.49 8.63 8.49
CA LYS A 84 -5.32 9.14 9.22
C LYS A 84 -4.23 9.74 8.32
N ASN A 85 -4.53 9.99 7.05
CA ASN A 85 -3.59 10.44 6.02
C ASN A 85 -2.34 9.56 6.01
N ASN A 86 -2.54 8.26 5.81
CA ASN A 86 -1.43 7.31 5.77
C ASN A 86 -0.72 7.47 4.42
N GLU A 87 0.41 8.17 4.42
CA GLU A 87 1.24 8.40 3.23
C GLU A 87 1.79 7.09 2.61
N ASN A 88 1.69 5.97 3.34
CA ASN A 88 2.16 4.65 2.91
C ASN A 88 1.06 3.78 2.29
N ILE A 89 0.04 4.38 1.67
CA ILE A 89 -1.03 3.66 0.97
C ILE A 89 -1.05 4.04 -0.51
N ASP A 90 -0.95 3.02 -1.35
CA ASP A 90 -1.13 3.14 -2.79
C ASP A 90 -2.54 2.64 -3.16
N PHE A 91 -3.46 3.54 -3.54
CA PHE A 91 -4.80 3.14 -3.95
C PHE A 91 -4.83 2.64 -5.40
N TYR A 92 -5.54 1.54 -5.60
CA TYR A 92 -5.89 0.96 -6.89
C TYR A 92 -7.42 1.05 -7.04
N ASP A 93 -7.87 1.81 -8.03
CA ASP A 93 -9.29 2.11 -8.23
C ASP A 93 -9.89 1.10 -9.21
N GLY A 94 -10.65 0.14 -8.67
CA GLY A 94 -11.38 -0.87 -9.42
C GLY A 94 -12.83 -0.46 -9.66
N ASN A 95 -13.04 0.60 -10.44
CA ASN A 95 -14.36 1.06 -10.85
C ASN A 95 -15.06 0.04 -11.79
N ILE A 96 -15.82 -0.89 -11.19
CA ILE A 96 -16.54 -1.95 -11.91
C ILE A 96 -18.06 -1.85 -11.84
N LEU A 97 -18.60 -0.97 -11.00
CA LEU A 97 -20.04 -0.74 -10.90
C LEU A 97 -20.49 0.24 -11.99
N ASP A 98 -21.61 -0.07 -12.65
CA ASP A 98 -22.27 0.86 -13.57
C ASP A 98 -23.08 1.93 -12.83
N GLU A 99 -23.70 2.85 -13.56
CA GLU A 99 -24.55 3.94 -13.05
C GLU A 99 -25.79 3.49 -12.26
N ASN A 100 -26.07 2.19 -12.19
CA ASN A 100 -27.13 1.59 -11.39
C ASN A 100 -26.58 0.74 -10.23
N GLY A 101 -25.27 0.76 -9.99
CA GLY A 101 -24.59 0.00 -8.94
C GLY A 101 -24.43 -1.48 -9.26
N ASN A 102 -24.58 -1.87 -10.52
CA ASN A 102 -24.51 -3.26 -10.95
C ASN A 102 -23.16 -3.59 -11.57
N THR A 103 -22.78 -4.86 -11.49
CA THR A 103 -21.62 -5.40 -12.20
C THR A 103 -21.85 -6.86 -12.57
N SER A 104 -21.11 -7.34 -13.56
CA SER A 104 -21.17 -8.76 -13.97
C SER A 104 -20.13 -9.58 -13.19
N VAL A 105 -20.40 -10.88 -13.00
CA VAL A 105 -19.42 -11.80 -12.39
C VAL A 105 -18.14 -11.86 -13.23
N GLU A 106 -18.25 -11.77 -14.56
CA GLU A 106 -17.09 -11.76 -15.45
C GLU A 106 -16.22 -10.51 -15.24
N THR A 107 -16.83 -9.34 -15.10
CA THR A 107 -16.12 -8.08 -14.80
C THR A 107 -15.42 -8.15 -13.45
N LEU A 108 -16.09 -8.70 -12.43
CA LEU A 108 -15.50 -8.90 -11.11
C LEU A 108 -14.28 -9.83 -11.18
N ILE A 109 -14.36 -10.97 -11.89
CA ILE A 109 -13.22 -11.88 -12.07
C ILE A 109 -12.04 -11.15 -12.73
N LYS A 110 -12.28 -10.41 -13.82
CA LYS A 110 -11.24 -9.62 -14.49
C LYS A 110 -10.59 -8.59 -13.56
N ALA A 111 -11.37 -7.94 -12.69
CA ALA A 111 -10.85 -6.99 -11.72
C ALA A 111 -10.02 -7.66 -10.61
N LEU A 112 -10.39 -8.86 -10.18
CA LEU A 112 -9.61 -9.65 -9.24
C LEU A 112 -8.29 -10.14 -9.87
N ASP A 113 -8.32 -10.62 -11.12
CA ASP A 113 -7.10 -10.98 -11.86
C ASP A 113 -6.17 -9.78 -12.01
N TRP A 114 -6.73 -8.61 -12.34
CA TRP A 114 -5.97 -7.35 -12.39
C TRP A 114 -5.34 -7.01 -11.03
N CYS A 115 -6.03 -7.22 -9.91
CA CYS A 115 -5.47 -7.01 -8.58
C CYS A 115 -4.27 -7.93 -8.31
N ILE A 116 -4.37 -9.21 -8.72
CA ILE A 116 -3.30 -10.20 -8.61
C ILE A 116 -2.08 -9.78 -9.44
N GLU A 117 -2.29 -9.40 -10.71
CA GLU A 117 -1.23 -8.95 -11.62
C GLU A 117 -0.48 -7.73 -11.07
N ASN A 118 -1.20 -6.78 -10.45
CA ASN A 118 -0.61 -5.59 -9.86
C ASN A 118 0.00 -5.83 -8.46
N LYS A 119 -0.08 -7.07 -7.94
CA LYS A 119 0.41 -7.48 -6.62
C LYS A 119 -0.19 -6.60 -5.50
N VAL A 120 -1.49 -6.34 -5.59
CA VAL A 120 -2.25 -5.63 -4.55
C VAL A 120 -2.15 -6.40 -3.23
N ASN A 121 -1.99 -5.70 -2.10
CA ASN A 121 -1.85 -6.31 -0.78
C ASN A 121 -3.20 -6.57 -0.11
N LEU A 122 -4.17 -5.66 -0.28
CA LEU A 122 -5.51 -5.74 0.28
C LEU A 122 -6.56 -5.36 -0.76
N ILE A 123 -7.65 -6.12 -0.83
CA ILE A 123 -8.78 -5.83 -1.70
C ILE A 123 -9.99 -5.52 -0.81
N ASN A 124 -10.62 -4.36 -1.04
CA ASN A 124 -11.90 -3.99 -0.44
C ASN A 124 -13.02 -4.14 -1.48
N MET A 125 -14.08 -4.86 -1.13
CA MET A 125 -15.29 -5.03 -1.93
C MET A 125 -16.50 -4.73 -1.03
N SER A 126 -17.04 -3.51 -1.14
CA SER A 126 -18.17 -3.07 -0.31
C SER A 126 -19.52 -3.29 -1.02
N PHE A 127 -19.69 -4.42 -1.71
CA PHE A 127 -20.92 -4.82 -2.39
C PHE A 127 -21.07 -6.34 -2.40
N GLY A 128 -22.23 -6.85 -2.85
CA GLY A 128 -22.52 -8.28 -2.93
C GLY A 128 -23.16 -8.68 -4.27
N LEU A 129 -23.10 -9.98 -4.58
CA LEU A 129 -23.74 -10.54 -5.77
C LEU A 129 -25.15 -11.05 -5.42
N SER A 130 -26.13 -10.81 -6.29
CA SER A 130 -27.45 -11.43 -6.19
C SER A 130 -27.47 -12.79 -6.90
N GLU A 131 -28.26 -13.75 -6.38
CA GLU A 131 -28.20 -15.18 -6.73
C GLU A 131 -28.60 -15.54 -8.18
N ASN A 132 -28.96 -14.56 -9.02
CA ASN A 132 -29.65 -14.83 -10.29
C ASN A 132 -28.79 -15.46 -11.40
N ASN A 133 -27.48 -15.64 -11.23
CA ASN A 133 -26.59 -16.11 -12.32
C ASN A 133 -25.61 -17.27 -11.97
N VAL A 134 -25.75 -17.93 -10.82
CA VAL A 134 -24.83 -19.05 -10.44
C VAL A 134 -25.01 -20.31 -11.30
N LYS A 135 -26.12 -20.42 -12.06
CA LYS A 135 -26.44 -21.63 -12.85
C LYS A 135 -25.58 -21.86 -14.10
N ASN A 136 -24.82 -20.87 -14.58
CA ASN A 136 -24.06 -20.99 -15.84
C ASN A 136 -22.56 -21.28 -15.67
N LEU A 137 -22.01 -21.25 -14.44
CA LEU A 137 -20.57 -21.48 -14.21
C LEU A 137 -20.19 -22.96 -14.02
N LYS A 138 -21.17 -23.88 -13.99
CA LYS A 138 -20.94 -25.34 -13.88
C LYS A 138 -20.94 -26.08 -15.22
N LYS A 139 -21.04 -25.38 -16.34
CA LYS A 139 -20.95 -25.97 -17.69
C LYS A 139 -19.82 -25.28 -18.43
N ASN A 140 -18.60 -25.78 -18.26
CA ASN A 140 -17.53 -25.86 -19.25
C ASN A 140 -16.41 -26.72 -18.67
#